data_AF-A0A392W808-F1
#
_entry.id   AF-A0A392W808-F1
#
_cell.length_a   1.000
_cell.length_b   1.000
_cell.length_c   1.000
_cell.angle_alpha   90.00
_cell.angle_beta   90.00
_cell.angle_gamma   90.00
#
_symmetry.space_group_name_H-M   'P 1'
#
loop_
_entity.id
_entity.type
_entity.pdbx_description
1 polymer ?
#
loop_
_entity_poly.entity_id
_entity_poly.type
_entity_poly.pdbx_seq_one_letter_code
_entity_poly.pdbx_strand_id
1 'polypeptide(L)' 'MATLAGIMTRDHQPGREDEARLEHFMKHKPPTFTGGYNPEGAMKWLKEVEIIFEAMRCTEEDKTTLG' A
#
# COMPACT_ATOMS: atom_id res chain seq x y z
N MET A 1 8.41 17.55 36.96
CA MET A 1 8.91 16.76 35.81
C MET A 1 7.74 15.96 35.26
N ALA A 2 7.09 16.45 34.19
CA ALA A 2 5.94 15.79 33.58
C ALA A 2 6.44 14.79 32.53
N THR A 3 6.17 13.51 32.74
CA THR A 3 6.60 12.44 31.85
C THR A 3 5.67 12.37 30.64
N LEU A 4 6.10 12.94 29.51
CA LEU A 4 5.47 12.81 28.19
C LEU A 4 5.70 11.40 27.59
N ALA A 5 5.44 10.35 28.36
CA ALA A 5 5.60 8.96 27.92
C ALA A 5 4.25 8.22 27.78
N GLY A 6 3.14 8.95 27.82
CA GLY A 6 1.78 8.39 27.85
C GLY A 6 1.10 8.18 26.48
N ILE A 7 1.75 8.47 25.35
CA ILE A 7 1.08 8.45 24.03
C ILE A 7 1.63 7.36 23.09
N MET A 8 2.76 6.73 23.41
CA MET A 8 3.42 5.81 22.47
C MET A 8 2.89 4.37 22.49
N THR A 9 1.95 4.03 23.37
CA THR A 9 1.30 2.72 23.35
C THR A 9 0.13 2.72 22.36
N ARG A 10 0.40 3.07 21.09
CA ARG A 10 -0.41 2.51 20.01
C ARG A 10 0.01 1.05 19.96
N ASP A 11 -0.93 0.14 20.13
CA ASP A 11 -0.78 -1.27 19.78
C ASP A 11 -0.34 -1.38 18.31
N HIS A 12 0.95 -1.20 18.05
CA HIS A 12 1.58 -1.42 16.75
C HIS A 12 1.66 -2.93 16.58
N GLN A 13 0.51 -3.54 16.30
CA GLN A 13 0.43 -4.92 15.85
C GLN A 13 0.62 -4.89 14.33
N PRO A 14 1.80 -5.26 13.79
CA PRO A 14 2.12 -5.08 12.38
C PRO A 14 1.08 -5.73 11.47
N GLY A 15 0.63 -6.94 11.82
CA GLY A 15 -0.38 -7.67 11.05
C GLY A 15 -1.74 -6.99 10.98
N ARG A 16 -2.16 -6.26 12.02
CA ARG A 16 -3.45 -5.52 12.01
C ARG A 16 -3.35 -4.28 11.11
N GLU A 17 -2.21 -3.60 11.13
CA GLU A 17 -1.97 -2.43 10.29
C GLU A 17 -1.79 -2.81 8.82
N ASP A 18 -1.19 -3.96 8.52
CA ASP A 18 -1.08 -4.52 7.17
C ASP A 18 -2.46 -4.91 6.61
N GLU A 19 -3.29 -5.56 7.43
CA GLU A 19 -4.67 -5.92 7.05
C GLU A 19 -5.51 -4.67 6.77
N ALA A 20 -5.43 -3.65 7.62
CA ALA A 20 -6.13 -2.37 7.39
C ALA A 20 -5.65 -1.66 6.10
N ARG A 21 -4.35 -1.71 5.79
CA ARG A 21 -3.79 -1.17 4.54
C ARG A 21 -4.30 -1.94 3.32
N LEU A 22 -4.36 -3.27 3.40
CA LEU A 22 -4.90 -4.12 2.35
C LEU A 22 -6.39 -3.86 2.11
N GLU A 23 -7.19 -3.78 3.17
CA GLU A 23 -8.62 -3.45 3.06
C GLU A 23 -8.83 -2.08 2.39
N HIS A 24 -7.98 -1.10 2.74
CA HIS A 24 -8.04 0.22 2.12
C HIS A 24 -7.71 0.18 0.63
N PHE A 25 -6.68 -0.57 0.23
CA PHE A 25 -6.34 -0.82 -1.18
C PHE A 25 -7.51 -1.44 -1.94
N MET A 26 -8.16 -2.46 -1.38
CA MET A 26 -9.27 -3.15 -2.04
C MET A 26 -10.50 -2.26 -2.24
N LYS A 27 -10.73 -1.25 -1.38
CA LYS A 27 -11.82 -0.26 -1.56
C LYS A 27 -11.64 0.58 -2.83
N HIS A 28 -10.41 0.74 -3.32
CA HIS A 28 -10.12 1.44 -4.58
C HIS A 28 -10.31 0.57 -5.83
N LYS A 29 -10.67 -0.71 -5.67
CA LYS A 29 -10.95 -1.65 -6.78
C LYS A 29 -9.77 -1.75 -7.75
N PRO A 30 -8.62 -2.25 -7.28
CA PRO A 30 -7.42 -2.36 -8.12
C PRO A 30 -7.70 -3.18 -9.38
N PRO A 31 -7.11 -2.81 -10.54
CA PRO A 31 -7.30 -3.55 -11.77
C PRO A 31 -6.67 -4.95 -11.65
N THR A 32 -7.31 -5.94 -12.28
CA THR A 32 -6.77 -7.30 -12.34
C THR A 32 -5.66 -7.37 -13.39
N PHE A 33 -4.50 -7.89 -13.00
CA PHE A 33 -3.44 -8.23 -13.96
C PHE A 33 -3.79 -9.53 -14.67
N THR A 34 -4.03 -9.47 -15.98
CA THR A 34 -4.39 -10.64 -16.78
C THR A 34 -3.17 -11.49 -17.19
N GLY A 35 -1.95 -10.97 -17.00
CA GLY A 35 -0.72 -11.61 -17.47
C GLY A 35 -0.58 -11.65 -19.00
N GLY A 36 0.34 -12.49 -19.49
CA GLY A 36 0.60 -12.71 -20.92
C GLY A 36 1.67 -11.79 -21.53
N TYR A 37 1.97 -11.98 -22.82
CA TYR A 37 2.98 -11.23 -23.57
C TYR A 37 2.42 -9.89 -24.11
N ASN A 38 1.90 -9.06 -23.21
CA ASN A 38 1.36 -7.73 -23.54
C ASN A 38 2.09 -6.64 -22.74
N PRO A 39 3.21 -6.09 -23.26
CA PRO A 39 4.01 -5.10 -22.54
C PRO A 39 3.24 -3.79 -22.29
N GLU A 40 2.39 -3.37 -23.23
CA GLU A 40 1.58 -2.15 -23.08
C GLU A 40 0.50 -2.32 -22.01
N GLY A 41 -0.18 -3.48 -22.00
CA GLY A 41 -1.15 -3.83 -20.96
C GLY A 41 -0.52 -3.92 -19.57
N ALA A 42 0.68 -4.49 -19.47
CA ALA A 42 1.43 -4.53 -18.21
C ALA A 42 1.82 -3.12 -17.73
N MET A 43 2.29 -2.26 -18.63
CA MET A 43 2.64 -0.88 -18.29
C MET A 43 1.41 -0.07 -17.86
N LYS A 44 0.26 -0.27 -18.52
CA LYS A 44 -1.00 0.36 -18.14
C LYS A 44 -1.45 -0.09 -16.75
N TRP A 45 -1.41 -1.40 -16.49
CA TRP A 45 -1.77 -1.96 -15.18
C TRP A 45 -0.91 -1.39 -14.06
N LEU A 46 0.41 -1.30 -14.27
CA LEU A 46 1.34 -0.70 -13.29
C LEU A 46 0.97 0.75 -12.96
N LYS A 47 0.74 1.59 -13.98
CA LYS A 47 0.37 3.00 -13.78
C LYS A 47 -0.94 3.15 -12.98
N GLU A 48 -1.94 2.33 -13.28
CA GLU A 48 -3.22 2.37 -12.57
C GLU A 48 -3.07 1.95 -11.09
N VAL A 49 -2.21 0.96 -10.81
CA VAL A 49 -1.88 0.56 -9.43
C VAL A 49 -1.08 1.64 -8.70
N GLU A 50 -0.12 2.29 -9.34
CA GLU A 50 0.65 3.41 -8.76
C GLU A 50 -0.24 4.57 -8.32
N ILE A 51 -1.26 4.93 -9.13
CA ILE A 51 -2.23 5.97 -8.78
C ILE A 51 -2.98 5.63 -7.49
N ILE A 52 -3.33 4.35 -7.27
CA ILE A 52 -4.00 3.91 -6.04
C ILE A 52 -3.08 4.08 -4.84
N PHE A 53 -1.81 3.67 -4.97
CA PHE A 53 -0.82 3.85 -3.90
C PHE A 53 -0.61 5.33 -3.55
N GLU A 54 -0.55 6.21 -4.55
CA GLU A 54 -0.46 7.65 -4.35
C GLU A 54 -1.71 8.20 -3.62
N ALA A 55 -2.91 7.77 -4.01
CA ALA A 55 -4.16 8.16 -3.35
C ALA A 55 -4.24 7.69 -1.89
N MET A 56 -3.68 6.52 -1.59
CA MET A 56 -3.57 5.98 -0.23
C MET A 56 -2.48 6.67 0.61
N ARG A 57 -1.67 7.55 0.01
CA ARG A 57 -0.45 8.13 0.61
C ARG A 57 0.56 7.07 1.07
N CYS A 58 0.64 5.93 0.37
CA CYS A 58 1.74 5.00 0.56
C CYS A 58 3.05 5.73 0.22
N THR A 59 4.05 5.64 1.11
CA THR A 59 5.32 6.30 0.88
C THR A 59 6.18 5.46 -0.06
N GLU A 60 7.18 6.06 -0.70
CA GLU A 60 8.16 5.29 -1.50
C GLU A 60 8.89 4.24 -0.65
N GLU A 61 8.96 4.44 0.67
CA GLU A 61 9.54 3.49 1.63
C GLU A 61 8.68 2.22 1.81
N ASP A 62 7.38 2.29 1.52
CA ASP A 62 6.48 1.13 1.47
C ASP A 62 6.62 0.33 0.16
N LYS A 63 7.28 0.89 -0.88
CA LYS A 63 7.48 0.20 -2.15
C LYS A 63 8.61 -0.82 -2.04
N THR A 64 8.31 -2.06 -2.41
CA THR A 64 9.34 -3.10 -2.53
C THR A 64 10.00 -3.03 -3.90
N THR A 65 11.31 -3.27 -3.97
CA THR A 65 12.01 -3.41 -5.24
C THR A 65 11.81 -4.83 -5.78
N LEU A 66 11.39 -4.95 -7.04
CA LEU A 66 11.43 -6.22 -7.75
C LEU A 66 12.90 -6.59 -7.98
N GLY A 67 13.41 -7.54 -7.20
CA GLY A 67 14.75 -8.11 -7.34
C GLY A 67 14.84 -9.14 -8.47
#